data_AF-A0A833WM34-F1
#
_entry.id   AF-A0A833WM34-F1
#
_cell.length_a   1.000
_cell.length_b   1.000
_cell.length_c   1.000
_cell.angle_alpha   90.00
_cell.angle_beta   90.00
_cell.angle_gamma   90.00
#
_symmetry.space_group_name_H-M   'P 1'
#
loop_
_entity.id
_entity.type
_entity.pdbx_description
1 polymer ?
#
loop_
_entity_poly.entity_id
_entity_poly.type
_entity_poly.pdbx_seq_one_letter_code
_entity_poly.pdbx_strand_id
1 'polypeptide(L)'
;MLRHLRPDAVHINLAGIAVGNGLTDPAVQYLHSVDMAFNSYNVSLLNEQAVEDMRKAQPVCHELIIQCQKDRPRCVDAMEFCSEALEGPYYQSGRNPYDIREPCTEENVMKCFHFEHIDQEDKADPPSFTPTFLNPKRLTLPQMWEIYEGDNEDRMEGMETCRYAVIACF
;
A
#
# COMPACT_ATOMS: atom_id res chain seq x y z
N MET A 1 -19.73 19.92 -23.08
CA MET A 1 -19.65 18.86 -24.11
C MET A 1 -19.37 17.54 -23.41
N LEU A 2 -20.39 16.69 -23.25
CA LEU A 2 -20.21 15.33 -22.73
C LEU A 2 -19.53 14.49 -23.82
N ARG A 3 -18.33 14.00 -23.53
CA ARG A 3 -17.60 13.07 -24.41
C ARG A 3 -18.49 11.86 -24.72
N HIS A 4 -18.37 11.34 -25.95
CA HIS A 4 -19.04 10.13 -26.42
C HIS A 4 -18.91 8.99 -25.41
N LEU A 5 -19.96 8.74 -24.63
CA LEU A 5 -20.09 7.51 -23.85
C LEU A 5 -20.38 6.39 -24.83
N ARG A 6 -19.62 5.29 -24.74
CA ARG A 6 -19.89 4.10 -25.55
C ARG A 6 -21.31 3.60 -25.23
N PRO A 7 -22.08 3.08 -26.22
CA PRO A 7 -23.47 2.65 -26.00
C PRO A 7 -23.65 1.55 -24.94
N ASP A 8 -22.58 0.81 -24.65
CA ASP A 8 -22.46 -0.27 -23.67
C ASP A 8 -21.82 0.17 -22.34
N ALA A 9 -21.50 1.46 -22.18
CA ALA A 9 -20.88 1.96 -20.96
C ALA A 9 -21.87 1.99 -19.79
N VAL A 10 -21.47 1.41 -18.66
CA VAL A 10 -22.24 1.47 -17.41
C VAL A 10 -22.01 2.83 -16.75
N HIS A 11 -23.09 3.57 -16.51
CA HIS A 11 -23.04 4.83 -15.77
C HIS A 11 -22.90 4.55 -14.27
N ILE A 12 -21.79 4.99 -13.68
CA ILE A 12 -21.53 4.91 -12.24
C ILE A 12 -21.62 6.33 -11.67
N ASN A 13 -22.55 6.53 -10.73
CA ASN A 13 -22.68 7.80 -10.01
C ASN A 13 -21.69 7.85 -8.82
N LEU A 14 -20.40 8.02 -9.12
CA LEU A 14 -19.36 8.07 -8.10
C LEU A 14 -19.45 9.35 -7.28
N ALA A 15 -19.77 9.22 -5.99
CA ALA A 15 -19.93 10.36 -5.08
C ALA A 15 -18.59 10.89 -4.53
N GLY A 16 -17.56 10.06 -4.42
CA GLY A 16 -16.25 10.45 -3.90
C GLY A 16 -15.32 9.26 -3.64
N ILE A 17 -14.07 9.57 -3.31
CA ILE A 17 -13.01 8.61 -2.98
C ILE A 17 -12.32 9.11 -1.70
N ALA A 18 -11.99 8.21 -0.78
CA ALA A 18 -11.12 8.47 0.36
C ALA A 18 -9.91 7.54 0.28
N VAL A 19 -8.72 8.09 0.54
CA VAL A 19 -7.46 7.34 0.56
C VAL A 19 -6.77 7.65 1.88
N GLY A 20 -6.75 6.66 2.78
CA GLY A 20 -6.00 6.72 4.03
C GLY A 20 -4.62 6.10 3.84
N ASN A 21 -3.58 6.77 4.35
CA ASN A 21 -2.20 6.27 4.41
C ASN A 21 -1.67 5.61 3.12
N GLY A 22 -2.11 6.07 1.95
CA GLY A 22 -1.82 5.43 0.66
C GLY A 22 -0.49 5.87 0.02
N LEU A 23 0.15 4.93 -0.68
CA LEU A 23 1.25 5.22 -1.61
C LEU A 23 0.65 5.62 -2.96
N THR A 24 0.52 6.93 -3.20
CA THR A 24 -0.16 7.51 -4.38
C THR A 24 0.81 8.19 -5.34
N ASP A 25 1.84 8.87 -4.83
CA ASP A 25 2.91 9.47 -5.61
C ASP A 25 4.27 9.07 -5.01
N PRO A 26 4.81 7.92 -5.44
CA PRO A 26 6.09 7.42 -4.94
C PRO A 26 7.24 8.42 -5.14
N ALA A 27 7.23 9.21 -6.22
CA ALA A 27 8.32 10.13 -6.52
C ALA A 27 8.45 11.22 -5.45
N VAL A 28 7.33 11.66 -4.88
CA VAL A 28 7.29 12.60 -3.75
C VAL A 28 7.46 11.88 -2.42
N GLN A 29 6.71 10.79 -2.20
CA GLN A 29 6.67 10.11 -0.91
C GLN A 29 8.03 9.52 -0.50
N TYR A 30 8.78 8.92 -1.42
CA TYR A 30 10.10 8.37 -1.10
C TYR A 30 11.15 9.43 -0.77
N LEU A 31 10.99 10.69 -1.22
CA LEU A 31 11.87 11.79 -0.79
C LEU A 31 11.67 12.14 0.70
N HIS A 32 10.54 11.74 1.29
CA HIS A 32 10.24 11.92 2.70
C HIS A 32 10.44 10.65 3.53
N SER A 33 10.93 9.55 2.95
CA SER A 33 11.10 8.28 3.65
C SER A 33 11.92 8.42 4.93
N VAL A 34 13.06 9.13 4.87
CA VAL A 34 13.95 9.37 6.02
C VAL A 34 13.30 10.22 7.12
N ASP A 35 12.34 11.07 6.78
CA ASP A 35 11.74 11.99 7.76
C ASP A 35 11.01 11.21 8.87
N MET A 36 10.51 10.01 8.56
CA MET A 36 9.85 9.14 9.54
C MET A 36 10.81 8.70 10.67
N ALA A 37 12.12 8.66 10.41
CA ALA A 37 13.12 8.39 11.45
C ALA A 37 13.07 9.44 12.58
N PHE A 38 12.60 10.65 12.28
CA PHE A 38 12.48 11.78 13.19
C PHE A 38 11.01 12.00 13.56
N ASN A 39 10.49 11.13 14.42
CA ASN A 39 9.07 11.12 14.79
C ASN A 39 8.79 11.77 16.15
N SER A 40 7.52 12.13 16.37
CA SER A 40 7.03 12.72 17.63
C SER A 40 6.80 11.70 18.75
N TYR A 41 6.94 10.40 18.48
CA TYR A 41 6.68 9.32 19.45
C TYR A 41 7.91 8.96 20.27
N ASN A 42 9.05 9.62 20.03
CA ASN A 42 10.33 9.32 20.68
C ASN A 42 10.76 7.85 20.48
N VAL A 43 10.43 7.29 19.31
CA VAL A 43 10.83 5.94 18.92
C VAL A 43 12.06 6.03 18.03
N SER A 44 13.13 5.33 18.39
CA SER A 44 14.30 5.15 17.53
C SER A 44 13.99 4.10 16.47
N LEU A 45 14.07 4.49 15.20
CA LEU A 45 13.87 3.60 14.06
C LEU A 45 15.16 3.24 13.34
N LEU A 46 16.07 4.22 13.19
CA LEU A 46 17.30 4.06 12.40
C LEU A 46 18.50 4.58 13.19
N ASN A 47 19.67 4.02 12.91
CA ASN A 47 20.94 4.60 13.36
C ASN A 47 21.43 5.68 12.37
N GLU A 48 22.43 6.46 12.76
CA GLU A 48 22.96 7.57 11.95
C GLU A 48 23.44 7.13 10.57
N GLN A 49 24.11 5.97 10.50
CA GLN A 49 24.60 5.41 9.24
C GLN A 49 23.46 5.09 8.27
N ALA A 50 22.39 4.43 8.75
CA ALA A 50 21.21 4.12 7.94
C ALA A 50 20.51 5.38 7.45
N VAL A 51 20.42 6.42 8.28
CA VAL A 51 19.88 7.73 7.86
C VAL A 51 20.70 8.33 6.72
N GLU A 52 22.02 8.35 6.83
CA GLU A 52 22.88 8.89 5.76
C GLU A 52 22.78 8.10 4.46
N ASP A 53 22.74 6.78 4.54
CA ASP A 53 22.67 5.91 3.37
C ASP A 53 21.32 6.03 2.67
N MET A 54 20.23 6.11 3.45
CA MET A 54 18.91 6.39 2.87
C MET A 54 18.86 7.77 2.21
N ARG A 55 19.43 8.82 2.82
CA ARG A 55 19.48 10.17 2.18
C ARG A 55 20.22 10.15 0.84
N LYS A 56 21.25 9.31 0.69
CA LYS A 56 21.95 9.12 -0.59
C LYS A 56 21.10 8.31 -1.59
N ALA A 57 20.32 7.35 -1.11
CA ALA A 57 19.45 6.52 -1.94
C ALA A 57 18.19 7.25 -2.44
N GLN A 58 17.64 8.20 -1.66
CA GLN A 58 16.45 8.98 -2.02
C GLN A 58 16.48 9.58 -3.44
N PRO A 59 17.51 10.35 -3.85
CA PRO A 59 17.57 10.91 -5.20
C PRO A 59 17.72 9.84 -6.30
N VAL A 60 18.35 8.70 -5.99
CA VAL A 60 18.49 7.58 -6.94
C VAL A 60 17.13 6.93 -7.17
N CYS A 61 16.42 6.59 -6.09
CA CYS A 61 15.06 6.05 -6.14
C CYS A 61 14.11 7.01 -6.88
N HIS A 62 14.18 8.31 -6.59
CA HIS A 62 13.38 9.32 -7.29
C HIS A 62 13.59 9.28 -8.81
N GLU A 63 14.84 9.27 -9.28
CA GLU A 63 15.13 9.21 -10.72
C GLU A 63 14.66 7.89 -11.35
N LEU A 64 14.83 6.75 -10.67
CA LEU A 64 14.33 5.46 -11.14
C LEU A 64 12.81 5.47 -11.29
N ILE A 65 12.08 6.07 -10.35
CA ILE A 65 10.62 6.23 -10.43
C ILE A 65 10.25 7.11 -11.63
N ILE A 66 10.94 8.24 -11.86
CA ILE A 66 10.69 9.11 -13.02
C ILE A 66 10.93 8.37 -14.34
N GLN A 67 11.89 7.44 -14.38
CA GLN A 67 12.14 6.61 -15.55
C GLN A 67 11.05 5.54 -15.73
N CYS A 68 10.65 4.85 -14.67
CA CYS A 68 9.51 3.93 -14.65
C CYS A 68 8.23 4.58 -15.19
N GLN A 69 7.92 5.81 -14.76
CA GLN A 69 6.74 6.56 -15.23
C GLN A 69 6.75 6.83 -16.75
N LYS A 70 7.91 6.78 -17.40
CA LYS A 70 8.08 6.94 -18.85
C LYS A 70 8.17 5.60 -19.57
N ASP A 71 8.66 4.55 -18.89
CA ASP A 71 9.05 3.27 -19.46
C ASP A 71 8.76 2.14 -18.47
N ARG A 72 7.60 1.50 -18.63
CA ARG A 72 7.05 0.52 -17.68
C ARG A 72 7.99 -0.62 -17.29
N PRO A 73 8.80 -1.23 -18.20
CA PRO A 73 9.73 -2.28 -17.81
C PRO A 73 10.75 -1.86 -16.73
N ARG A 74 11.00 -0.56 -16.55
CA ARG A 74 11.89 -0.03 -15.50
C ARG A 74 11.24 0.04 -14.12
N CYS A 75 9.94 -0.21 -14.02
CA CYS A 75 9.20 -0.12 -12.77
C CYS A 75 9.59 -1.22 -11.78
N VAL A 76 9.93 -2.42 -12.27
CA VAL A 76 10.43 -3.51 -11.41
C VAL A 76 11.74 -3.12 -10.75
N ASP A 77 12.72 -2.62 -11.52
CA ASP A 77 14.02 -2.17 -11.01
C ASP A 77 13.87 -1.00 -10.02
N ALA A 78 12.96 -0.05 -10.33
CA ALA A 78 12.67 1.08 -9.45
C ALA A 78 12.05 0.61 -8.13
N MET A 79 11.07 -0.29 -8.19
CA MET A 79 10.38 -0.84 -7.03
C MET A 79 11.36 -1.61 -6.13
N GLU A 80 12.18 -2.50 -6.69
CA GLU A 80 13.16 -3.30 -5.95
C GLU A 80 14.16 -2.39 -5.24
N PHE A 81 14.80 -1.46 -5.97
CA PHE A 81 15.76 -0.54 -5.38
C PHE A 81 15.15 0.34 -4.28
N CYS A 82 13.98 0.94 -4.53
CA CYS A 82 13.34 1.82 -3.56
C CYS A 82 12.90 1.07 -2.30
N SER A 83 12.33 -0.13 -2.46
CA SER A 83 11.88 -0.96 -1.34
C SER A 83 13.08 -1.39 -0.48
N GLU A 84 14.14 -1.92 -1.09
CA GLU A 84 15.33 -2.35 -0.34
C GLU A 84 16.06 -1.20 0.35
N ALA A 85 16.28 -0.10 -0.36
CA ALA A 85 17.12 0.99 0.14
C ALA A 85 16.38 1.92 1.11
N LEU A 86 15.06 2.09 0.98
CA LEU A 86 14.30 3.09 1.74
C LEU A 86 13.26 2.49 2.71
N GLU A 87 12.77 1.27 2.47
CA GLU A 87 11.87 0.58 3.42
C GLU A 87 12.60 -0.48 4.23
N GLY A 88 13.51 -1.22 3.60
CA GLY A 88 14.34 -2.27 4.20
C GLY A 88 14.92 -1.92 5.58
N PRO A 89 15.54 -0.73 5.77
CA PRO A 89 16.07 -0.33 7.06
C PRO A 89 15.01 -0.25 8.17
N TYR A 90 13.77 0.12 7.86
CA TYR A 90 12.69 0.17 8.85
C TYR A 90 12.22 -1.22 9.26
N TYR A 91 12.19 -2.19 8.34
CA TYR A 91 11.86 -3.58 8.69
C TYR A 91 12.87 -4.20 9.66
N GLN A 92 14.11 -3.70 9.65
CA GLN A 92 15.17 -4.15 10.56
C GLN A 92 15.18 -3.41 11.91
N SER A 93 14.31 -2.41 12.10
CA SER A 93 14.27 -1.60 13.33
C SER A 93 13.66 -2.32 14.54
N GLY A 94 13.02 -3.47 14.32
CA GLY A 94 12.25 -4.18 15.35
C GLY A 94 10.94 -3.47 15.73
N ARG A 95 10.45 -2.57 14.87
CA ARG A 95 9.17 -1.86 15.02
C ARG A 95 8.18 -2.34 13.98
N ASN A 96 6.90 -2.28 14.32
CA ASN A 96 5.83 -2.58 13.40
C ASN A 96 5.80 -1.48 12.31
N PRO A 97 5.97 -1.80 11.01
CA PRO A 97 5.96 -0.81 9.94
C PRO A 97 4.60 -0.12 9.75
N TYR A 98 3.52 -0.73 10.26
CA TYR A 98 2.17 -0.17 10.20
C TYR A 98 1.83 0.72 11.41
N ASP A 99 2.49 0.48 12.56
CA ASP A 99 2.43 1.33 13.73
C ASP A 99 3.78 1.32 14.47
N ILE A 100 4.60 2.34 14.21
CA ILE A 100 5.95 2.44 14.78
C ILE A 100 6.00 2.50 16.30
N ARG A 101 4.87 2.73 16.98
CA ARG A 101 4.78 2.72 18.45
C ARG A 101 4.88 1.31 19.00
N GLU A 102 4.52 0.31 18.20
CA GLU A 102 4.49 -1.09 18.58
C GLU A 102 5.80 -1.79 18.20
N PRO A 103 6.33 -2.68 19.05
CA PRO A 103 7.44 -3.55 18.69
C PRO A 103 6.95 -4.63 17.71
N CYS A 104 7.84 -5.07 16.82
CA CYS A 104 7.61 -6.30 16.08
C CYS A 104 8.93 -7.06 15.91
N THR A 105 8.96 -8.29 16.39
CA THR A 105 10.14 -9.18 16.35
C THR A 105 9.94 -10.38 15.42
N GLU A 106 8.84 -10.39 14.67
CA GLU A 106 8.55 -11.45 13.70
C GLU A 106 9.45 -11.31 12.47
N GLU A 107 9.97 -12.41 11.95
CA GLU A 107 10.74 -12.40 10.70
C GLU A 107 9.87 -11.99 9.50
N ASN A 108 8.57 -12.31 9.55
CA ASN A 108 7.60 -11.88 8.56
C ASN A 108 6.79 -10.72 9.11
N VAL A 109 6.99 -9.53 8.53
CA VAL A 109 6.29 -8.29 8.93
C VAL A 109 4.77 -8.37 8.83
N MET A 110 4.23 -9.28 8.02
CA MET A 110 2.78 -9.52 7.94
C MET A 110 2.22 -10.11 9.24
N LYS A 111 3.05 -10.74 10.07
CA LYS A 111 2.65 -11.23 11.39
C LYS A 111 2.67 -10.15 12.46
N CYS A 112 3.21 -8.96 12.18
CA CYS A 112 3.10 -7.80 13.06
C CYS A 112 1.65 -7.27 13.14
N PHE A 113 0.77 -7.73 12.25
CA PHE A 113 -0.65 -7.40 12.26
C PHE A 113 -1.44 -8.50 12.98
N HIS A 114 -2.07 -8.16 14.12
CA HIS A 114 -2.93 -9.09 14.84
C HIS A 114 -4.34 -9.10 14.23
N PHE A 115 -4.63 -10.10 13.39
CA PHE A 115 -5.97 -10.33 12.83
C PHE A 115 -6.90 -11.13 13.76
N GLU A 116 -6.46 -11.46 14.97
CA GLU A 116 -7.13 -12.38 15.91
C GLU A 116 -8.55 -11.96 16.29
N HIS A 117 -8.88 -10.67 16.16
CA HIS A 117 -10.19 -10.13 16.46
C HIS A 117 -11.17 -10.19 15.27
N ILE A 118 -10.69 -10.38 14.05
CA ILE A 118 -11.54 -10.47 12.85
C ILE A 118 -12.24 -11.84 12.82
N ASP A 119 -11.56 -12.90 13.24
CA ASP A 119 -12.11 -14.27 13.25
C ASP A 119 -13.19 -14.51 14.32
N GLN A 120 -13.32 -13.59 15.28
CA GLN A 120 -14.34 -13.68 16.34
C GLN A 120 -15.70 -13.17 15.87
N GLU A 121 -15.74 -12.21 14.94
CA GLU A 121 -16.98 -11.68 14.37
C GLU A 121 -17.66 -12.68 13.41
N ASP A 122 -16.88 -13.56 12.76
CA ASP A 122 -17.44 -14.64 11.93
C ASP A 122 -18.08 -15.77 12.76
N LYS A 123 -17.82 -15.83 14.08
CA LYS A 123 -18.39 -16.85 15.00
C LYS A 123 -19.46 -16.31 15.95
N ALA A 124 -19.60 -14.99 16.05
CA ALA A 124 -20.70 -14.38 16.77
C ALA A 124 -21.91 -14.36 15.83
N ASP A 125 -23.02 -14.98 16.22
CA ASP A 125 -24.30 -14.73 15.56
C ASP A 125 -24.49 -13.22 15.47
N PRO A 126 -24.65 -12.63 14.26
CA PRO A 126 -24.72 -11.19 14.13
C PRO A 126 -25.90 -10.70 14.98
N PRO A 127 -25.72 -9.73 15.90
CA PRO A 127 -26.86 -9.04 16.47
C PRO A 127 -27.66 -8.50 15.29
N SER A 128 -28.98 -8.70 15.31
CA SER A 128 -29.93 -8.53 14.21
C SER A 128 -29.92 -7.11 13.58
N PHE A 129 -28.84 -6.79 12.92
CA PHE A 129 -28.58 -5.59 12.17
C PHE A 129 -28.14 -6.13 10.82
N THR A 130 -29.12 -6.49 9.99
CA THR A 130 -28.88 -6.78 8.59
C THR A 130 -28.47 -5.47 7.91
N PRO A 131 -27.18 -5.23 7.64
CA PRO A 131 -26.79 -4.03 6.94
C PRO A 131 -27.22 -4.29 5.50
N THR A 132 -28.27 -3.61 5.04
CA THR A 132 -28.81 -3.75 3.68
C THR A 132 -27.80 -3.33 2.58
N PHE A 133 -26.57 -2.98 2.97
CA PHE A 133 -25.50 -2.45 2.14
C PHE A 133 -24.27 -3.36 1.99
N LEU A 134 -24.18 -4.47 2.72
CA LEU A 134 -23.07 -5.41 2.52
C LEU A 134 -23.48 -6.51 1.54
N ASN A 135 -22.92 -6.43 0.33
CA ASN A 135 -23.04 -7.44 -0.71
C ASN A 135 -22.45 -8.77 -0.21
N PRO A 136 -23.19 -9.90 -0.27
CA PRO A 136 -22.75 -11.21 0.24
C PRO A 136 -21.57 -11.87 -0.52
N LYS A 137 -20.90 -11.13 -1.42
CA LYS A 137 -19.70 -11.58 -2.14
C LYS A 137 -18.44 -10.92 -1.57
N ARG A 138 -18.24 -11.00 -0.25
CA ARG A 138 -16.99 -10.55 0.37
C ARG A 138 -15.90 -11.58 0.03
N LEU A 139 -14.79 -11.11 -0.53
CA LEU A 139 -13.62 -11.96 -0.76
C LEU A 139 -13.10 -12.46 0.59
N THR A 140 -12.80 -13.75 0.68
CA THR A 140 -12.16 -14.33 1.86
C THR A 140 -10.69 -13.90 1.93
N LEU A 141 -10.07 -13.95 3.12
CA LEU A 141 -8.64 -13.66 3.30
C LEU A 141 -7.74 -14.43 2.29
N PRO A 142 -7.98 -15.73 2.03
CA PRO A 142 -7.28 -16.46 0.97
C PRO A 142 -7.49 -15.88 -0.44
N GLN A 143 -8.70 -15.42 -0.77
CA GLN A 143 -8.98 -14.82 -2.08
C GLN A 143 -8.32 -13.44 -2.22
N MET A 144 -8.17 -12.68 -1.14
CA MET A 144 -7.40 -11.44 -1.16
C MET A 144 -5.90 -11.70 -1.34
N TRP A 145 -5.37 -12.78 -0.74
CA TRP A 145 -3.98 -13.20 -0.90
C TRP A 145 -3.66 -13.63 -2.35
N GLU A 146 -4.55 -14.37 -3.01
CA GLU A 146 -4.40 -14.76 -4.43
C GLU A 146 -4.38 -13.55 -5.37
N ILE A 147 -5.11 -12.47 -5.05
CA ILE A 147 -5.09 -11.21 -5.82
C ILE A 147 -3.73 -10.52 -5.64
N TYR A 148 -3.23 -10.46 -4.40
CA TYR A 148 -1.95 -9.84 -4.09
C TYR A 148 -0.77 -10.55 -4.76
N GLU A 149 -0.72 -11.89 -4.73
CA GLU A 149 0.32 -12.66 -5.44
C GLU A 149 0.17 -12.62 -6.97
N GLY A 150 -1.04 -12.33 -7.47
CA GLY A 150 -1.36 -12.26 -8.90
C GLY A 150 -1.10 -10.89 -9.55
N ASP A 151 -0.86 -9.84 -8.76
CA ASP A 151 -0.56 -8.49 -9.23
C ASP A 151 0.90 -8.38 -9.70
N ASN A 152 1.23 -9.13 -10.75
CA ASN A 152 2.32 -8.75 -11.64
C ASN A 152 1.84 -7.57 -12.48
N GLU A 153 2.63 -6.51 -12.50
CA GLU A 153 2.31 -5.20 -13.09
C GLU A 153 1.69 -5.32 -14.49
N ASP A 154 2.07 -6.33 -15.29
CA ASP A 154 1.53 -6.69 -16.61
C ASP A 154 0.00 -6.75 -16.73
N ARG A 155 -0.74 -7.07 -15.66
CA ARG A 155 -2.21 -7.25 -15.74
C ARG A 155 -3.02 -5.94 -15.83
N MET A 156 -2.35 -4.79 -15.76
CA MET A 156 -2.97 -3.45 -15.94
C MET A 156 -3.16 -3.04 -17.42
N GLU A 157 -2.73 -3.87 -18.40
CA GLU A 157 -2.83 -3.55 -19.85
C GLU A 157 -4.25 -3.55 -20.45
N GLY A 158 -5.27 -3.96 -19.70
CA GLY A 158 -6.67 -3.92 -20.16
C GLY A 158 -7.50 -2.73 -19.66
N MET A 159 -6.94 -1.86 -18.81
CA MET A 159 -7.67 -0.81 -18.10
C MET A 159 -7.26 0.59 -18.58
N GLU A 160 -7.54 0.94 -19.83
CA GLU A 160 -7.49 2.34 -20.29
C GLU A 160 -8.53 3.26 -19.58
N THR A 161 -9.33 2.74 -18.63
CA THR A 161 -10.33 3.55 -17.89
C THR A 161 -10.43 3.36 -16.37
N CYS A 162 -9.54 2.62 -15.72
CA CYS A 162 -9.52 2.56 -14.25
C CYS A 162 -8.23 3.18 -13.69
N ARG A 163 -8.11 4.50 -13.82
CA ARG A 163 -7.19 5.25 -12.97
C ARG A 163 -7.77 5.25 -11.55
N TYR A 164 -7.00 4.73 -10.61
CA TYR A 164 -7.24 4.69 -9.16
C TYR A 164 -8.32 3.72 -8.69
N ALA A 165 -7.93 2.47 -8.48
CA ALA A 165 -8.54 1.62 -7.45
C ALA A 165 -7.50 1.45 -6.35
N VAL A 166 -7.43 2.40 -5.42
CA VAL A 166 -6.71 2.21 -4.16
C VAL A 166 -7.65 1.43 -3.25
N ILE A 167 -7.28 0.21 -2.89
CA ILE A 167 -7.98 -0.57 -1.89
C ILE A 167 -7.70 0.10 -0.53
N ALA A 168 -8.71 0.78 0.00
CA ALA A 168 -8.72 1.22 1.38
C ALA A 168 -9.05 0.01 2.27
N CYS A 169 -8.05 -0.49 2.99
CA CYS A 169 -8.31 -1.20 4.24
C CYS A 169 -8.19 -0.17 5.37
N PHE A 170 -9.30 0.05 6.08
CA PHE A 170 -9.34 0.82 7.33
C PHE A 170 -8.70 0.02 8.46
#